data_AF-A0A0X8JRG8-F1
#
_entry.id   AF-A0A0X8JRG8-F1
#
_cell.length_a   1.000
_cell.length_b   1.000
_cell.length_c   1.000
_cell.angle_alpha   90.00
_cell.angle_beta   90.00
_cell.angle_gamma   90.00
#
_symmetry.space_group_name_H-M   'P 1'
#
loop_
_entity.id
_entity.type
_entity.pdbx_description
1 polymer ?
#
loop_
_entity_poly.entity_id
_entity_poly.type
_entity_poly.pdbx_seq_one_letter_code
_entity_poly.pdbx_strand_id
1 'polypeptide(L)' 'MKKPHVLLFNSYADWEIGHILPELRRLGGHETVSVGFDNVPVTSMGGLKVTPDKTLNEIDLDEVLIFIIPGGYM' A
#
# COMPACT_ATOMS: atom_id res chain seq x y z
N MET A 1 -14.58 -0.76 -10.64
CA MET A 1 -14.43 -1.98 -9.80
C MET A 1 -13.60 -1.60 -8.59
N LYS A 2 -13.93 -2.14 -7.41
CA LYS A 2 -13.19 -1.88 -6.17
C LYS A 2 -11.73 -2.36 -6.28
N LYS A 3 -10.79 -1.67 -5.64
CA LYS A 3 -9.34 -1.95 -5.68
C LYS A 3 -8.75 -2.21 -4.29
N PRO A 4 -7.75 -3.09 -4.16
CA PRO A 4 -6.95 -3.19 -2.95
C PRO A 4 -6.17 -1.89 -2.70
N HIS A 5 -6.07 -1.49 -1.45
CA HIS A 5 -5.25 -0.36 -1.01
C HIS A 5 -4.24 -0.86 0.03
N VAL A 6 -3.04 -0.29 0.04
CA VAL A 6 -1.99 -0.60 1.03
C VAL A 6 -1.40 0.67 1.60
N LEU A 7 -1.37 0.80 2.92
CA LEU A 7 -0.71 1.92 3.58
C LEU A 7 0.81 1.72 3.58
N LEU A 8 1.53 2.69 3.04
CA LEU A 8 2.99 2.76 3.02
C LEU A 8 3.44 4.00 3.80
N PHE A 9 4.32 3.79 4.78
CA PHE A 9 4.88 4.81 5.66
C PHE A 9 6.38 4.53 5.88
N ASN A 10 7.16 5.50 6.34
CA ASN A 10 8.57 5.23 6.61
C ASN A 10 8.71 4.05 7.58
N SER A 11 9.58 3.11 7.23
CA SER A 11 9.81 1.87 7.98
C SER A 11 8.61 0.92 8.08
N TYR A 12 7.72 0.88 7.08
CA TYR A 12 6.80 -0.24 6.88
C TYR A 12 7.58 -1.55 6.60
N ALA A 13 7.09 -2.69 7.09
CA ALA A 13 7.72 -3.99 6.96
C ALA A 13 7.46 -4.63 5.58
N ASP A 14 8.49 -4.75 4.74
CA ASP A 14 8.38 -5.27 3.36
C ASP A 14 7.80 -6.70 3.29
N TRP A 15 8.19 -7.55 4.24
CA TRP A 15 7.84 -8.97 4.22
C TRP A 15 6.36 -9.23 4.48
N GLU A 16 5.65 -8.32 5.16
CA GLU A 16 4.23 -8.49 5.47
C GLU A 16 3.35 -8.30 4.23
N ILE A 17 3.76 -7.42 3.32
CA ILE A 17 3.04 -7.16 2.06
C ILE A 17 3.56 -8.02 0.89
N GLY A 18 4.73 -8.65 1.06
CA GLY A 18 5.47 -9.35 0.00
C GLY A 18 4.77 -10.57 -0.60
N HIS A 19 3.81 -11.18 0.10
CA HIS A 19 2.99 -12.27 -0.46
C HIS A 19 1.65 -11.80 -1.00
N ILE A 20 0.96 -10.90 -0.28
CA ILE A 20 -0.41 -10.51 -0.64
C ILE A 20 -0.45 -9.62 -1.89
N LEU A 21 0.47 -8.67 -2.05
CA LEU A 21 0.44 -7.75 -3.19
C LEU A 21 0.70 -8.43 -4.54
N PRO A 22 1.71 -9.32 -4.68
CA PRO A 22 1.92 -10.04 -5.93
C PRO A 22 0.74 -10.93 -6.29
N GLU A 23 0.13 -11.61 -5.32
CA GLU A 23 -0.98 -12.55 -5.58
C GLU A 23 -2.29 -11.82 -5.92
N LEU A 24 -2.57 -10.67 -5.31
CA LEU A 24 -3.69 -9.81 -5.71
C LEU A 24 -3.57 -9.39 -7.18
N ARG A 25 -2.35 -9.12 -7.65
CA ARG A 25 -2.09 -8.78 -9.06
C ARG A 25 -2.12 -10.00 -9.97
N ARG A 26 -1.42 -11.07 -9.61
CA ARG A 26 -1.19 -12.26 -10.44
C ARG A 26 -2.42 -13.16 -10.55
N LEU A 27 -3.11 -13.41 -9.44
CA LEU A 27 -4.31 -14.28 -9.40
C LEU A 27 -5.60 -13.48 -9.40
N GLY A 28 -5.64 -12.36 -8.68
CA GLY A 28 -6.85 -11.53 -8.56
C GLY A 28 -7.09 -10.58 -9.74
N GLY A 29 -6.07 -10.31 -10.55
CA GLY A 29 -6.15 -9.29 -11.61
C GLY A 29 -6.36 -7.87 -11.06
N HIS A 30 -6.08 -7.65 -9.78
CA HIS A 30 -6.27 -6.36 -9.12
C HIS A 30 -4.99 -5.54 -9.12
N GLU A 31 -5.09 -4.30 -9.60
CA GLU A 31 -4.07 -3.29 -9.34
C GLU A 31 -4.24 -2.74 -7.93
N THR A 32 -3.18 -2.81 -7.13
CA THR A 32 -3.15 -2.24 -5.78
C THR A 32 -2.84 -0.75 -5.86
N VAL A 33 -3.55 0.05 -5.08
CA VAL A 33 -3.29 1.48 -4.87
C VAL A 33 -2.43 1.64 -3.62
N SER A 34 -1.25 2.26 -3.74
CA SER A 34 -0.42 2.60 -2.59
C SER A 34 -0.89 3.91 -1.97
N VAL A 35 -0.99 3.93 -0.64
CA VAL A 35 -1.52 5.04 0.14
C VAL A 35 -0.45 5.54 1.10
N GLY A 36 -0.18 6.85 1.11
CA GLY A 36 0.65 7.52 2.09
C GLY A 36 -0.15 8.38 3.06
N PHE A 37 0.49 8.84 4.13
CA PHE A 37 -0.06 9.93 4.96
C PHE A 37 0.06 11.29 4.25
N ASP A 38 1.06 11.42 3.37
CA ASP A 38 1.29 12.54 2.46
C ASP A 38 1.78 12.00 1.10
N ASN A 39 2.10 12.91 0.17
CA ASN A 39 2.59 12.58 -1.17
C ASN A 39 4.13 12.56 -1.26
N VAL A 40 4.83 12.39 -0.13
CA VAL A 40 6.29 12.31 -0.08
C VAL A 40 6.73 10.85 -0.20
N PRO A 41 7.83 10.54 -0.91
CA PRO A 41 8.35 9.19 -0.94
C PRO A 41 8.71 8.67 0.46
N VAL A 42 8.33 7.43 0.74
CA VAL A 42 8.64 6.71 1.97
C VAL A 42 9.75 5.69 1.73
N THR A 43 10.50 5.36 2.77
CA THR A 43 11.52 4.30 2.73
C THR A 43 11.05 3.11 3.57
N SER A 44 10.93 1.93 2.98
CA SER A 44 10.57 0.70 3.69
C SER A 44 11.65 0.25 4.69
N MET A 45 11.36 -0.72 5.55
CA MET A 45 12.37 -1.30 6.44
C MET A 45 13.57 -1.89 5.69
N GLY A 46 13.34 -2.49 4.52
CA GLY A 46 14.34 -3.04 3.63
C GLY A 46 15.10 -1.99 2.80
N GLY A 47 14.75 -0.70 2.93
CA GLY A 47 15.42 0.40 2.24
C GLY A 47 14.87 0.73 0.85
N LEU A 48 13.70 0.20 0.48
CA LEU A 48 13.04 0.55 -0.78
C LEU A 48 12.40 1.92 -0.68
N LYS A 49 12.72 2.81 -1.63
CA LYS A 49 12.08 4.12 -1.73
C LYS A 49 10.85 4.02 -2.64
N VAL A 50 9.68 4.32 -2.10
CA VAL A 50 8.39 4.20 -2.79
C VAL A 50 7.64 5.53 -2.69
N THR A 51 7.12 6.01 -3.82
CA THR A 51 6.19 7.14 -3.85
C THR A 51 4.76 6.61 -3.81
N PRO A 52 3.95 6.93 -2.78
CA PRO A 52 2.56 6.53 -2.75
C PRO A 52 1.74 7.13 -3.91
N ASP A 53 0.73 6.41 -4.37
CA ASP A 53 -0.16 6.85 -5.46
C ASP A 53 -1.19 7.89 -4.98
N LYS A 54 -1.64 7.76 -3.73
CA LYS A 54 -2.62 8.64 -3.08
C LYS A 54 -2.24 8.91 -1.63
N THR A 55 -2.76 10.00 -1.08
CA THR A 55 -2.82 10.25 0.37
C THR A 55 -4.07 9.62 0.99
N LEU A 56 -4.05 9.43 2.31
CA LEU A 56 -5.20 8.95 3.07
C LEU A 56 -6.47 9.81 2.88
N ASN A 57 -6.31 11.12 2.67
CA ASN A 57 -7.43 12.06 2.47
C ASN A 57 -8.05 11.98 1.06
N GLU A 58 -7.40 11.32 0.11
CA GLU A 58 -7.86 11.17 -1.29
C GLU A 58 -8.59 9.84 -1.54
N ILE A 59 -8.83 9.06 -0.48
CA ILE A 59 -9.45 7.74 -0.58
C ILE A 59 -10.97 7.87 -0.53
N ASP A 60 -11.60 7.36 -1.58
CA ASP A 60 -13.03 7.05 -1.59
C ASP A 60 -13.24 5.62 -1.09
N LEU A 61 -13.92 5.46 0.04
CA LEU A 61 -14.19 4.15 0.65
C LEU A 61 -15.06 3.26 -0.24
N ASP A 62 -15.86 3.82 -1.13
CA ASP A 62 -16.68 3.05 -2.07
C ASP A 62 -15.81 2.37 -3.16
N GLU A 63 -14.58 2.85 -3.37
CA GLU A 63 -13.60 2.25 -4.29
C GLU A 63 -12.73 1.16 -3.62
N VAL A 64 -12.81 0.97 -2.30
CA VAL A 64 -11.92 0.05 -1.57
C VAL A 64 -12.47 -1.38 -1.56
N LEU A 65 -11.69 -2.33 -2.06
CA LEU A 65 -11.96 -3.77 -1.97
C LEU A 65 -11.49 -4.33 -0.62
N ILE A 66 -10.26 -3.99 -0.27
CA ILE A 66 -9.57 -4.36 0.97
C ILE A 66 -8.54 -3.27 1.25
N PHE A 67 -8.32 -2.97 2.53
CA PHE A 67 -7.30 -2.04 2.97
C PHE A 67 -6.26 -2.78 3.82
N ILE A 68 -5.03 -2.82 3.35
CA ILE A 68 -3.92 -3.56 3.95
C ILE A 68 -3.08 -2.59 4.76
N ILE A 69 -2.88 -2.91 6.03
CA ILE A 69 -2.08 -2.10 6.96
C ILE A 69 -0.96 -3.00 7.47
N PRO A 70 0.27 -2.88 6.91
CA PRO A 70 1.41 -3.58 7.47
C PRO A 70 1.84 -2.95 8.80
N GLY A 71 2.55 -3.74 9.59
CA GLY A 71 3.38 -3.27 10.68
C GLY A 71 4.61 -2.52 10.16
N GLY A 72 5.41 -2.06 11.12
CA GLY A 72 6.59 -1.26 10.89
C GLY A 72 6.99 -0.48 12.13
N TYR A 73 8.08 0.26 12.02
CA TYR A 73 8.45 1.26 13.01
C TYR A 73 7.91 2.61 12.56
N MET A 74 7.37 3.41 13.48
CA MET A 74 6.90 4.77 13.20
C MET A 74 7.85 5.79 13.80
#